data_AF-A0A843C7E2-F1
#
_entry.id   AF-A0A843C7E2-F1
#
_cell.length_a   1.000
_cell.length_b   1.000
_cell.length_c   1.000
_cell.angle_alpha   90.00
_cell.angle_beta   90.00
_cell.angle_gamma   90.00
#
_symmetry.space_group_name_H-M   'P 1'
#
loop_
_entity.id
_entity.type
_entity.pdbx_description
1 polymer ?
#
loop_
_entity_poly.entity_id
_entity_poly.type
_entity_poly.pdbx_seq_one_letter_code
_entity_poly.pdbx_strand_id
1 'polypeptide(L)' 'MKEEELSKVLSELNGVYGVRNSVITGLDGFPILWENSSDVSLISAASVAALGATEEMLKQVGEGKLENILVESDSRQENA' A
#
# COMPACT_ATOMS: atom_id res chain seq x y z
N MET A 1 17.91 0.46 4.84
CA MET A 1 17.23 -0.67 5.49
C MET A 1 17.60 -1.93 4.73
N LYS A 2 17.96 -3.01 5.41
CA LYS A 2 18.30 -4.29 4.78
C LYS A 2 17.01 -5.07 4.45
N GLU A 3 17.08 -6.00 3.51
CA GLU A 3 15.94 -6.84 3.10
C GLU A 3 15.34 -7.61 4.30
N GLU A 4 16.18 -8.12 5.20
CA GLU A 4 15.77 -8.81 6.42
C GLU A 4 14.94 -7.92 7.36
N GLU A 5 15.29 -6.64 7.46
CA GLU A 5 14.54 -5.67 8.28
C GLU A 5 13.17 -5.37 7.66
N LEU A 6 13.12 -5.23 6.33
CA LEU A 6 11.87 -5.03 5.58
C LEU A 6 10.93 -6.23 5.70
N SER A 7 11.47 -7.45 5.60
CA SER A 7 10.70 -8.68 5.76
C SER A 7 10.12 -8.79 7.17
N LYS A 8 10.88 -8.44 8.21
CA LYS A 8 10.38 -8.41 9.58
C LYS A 8 9.21 -7.44 9.75
N VAL A 9 9.29 -6.24 9.16
CA VAL A 9 8.20 -5.25 9.19
C VAL A 9 6.92 -5.80 8.55
N LEU A 10 7.03 -6.46 7.39
CA LEU A 10 5.88 -7.09 6.72
C LEU A 10 5.24 -8.17 7.59
N SER A 11 6.06 -9.04 8.18
CA SER A 11 5.57 -10.11 9.06
C SER A 11 4.85 -9.55 10.29
N GLU A 12 5.37 -8.47 10.89
CA GLU A 12 4.71 -7.77 12.00
C GLU A 12 3.37 -7.15 11.57
N LEU A 13 3.29 -6.56 10.37
CA LEU A 13 2.05 -5.99 9.83
C LEU A 13 0.97 -7.06 9.58
N ASN A 14 1.32 -8.23 9.04
CA ASN A 14 0.34 -9.31 8.85
C ASN A 14 -0.07 -9.99 10.16
N GLY A 15 0.70 -9.81 11.24
CA GLY A 15 0.30 -10.23 12.58
C GLY A 15 -0.88 -9.41 13.15
N VAL A 16 -1.20 -8.25 12.56
CA VAL A 16 -2.29 -7.38 13.02
C VAL A 16 -3.64 -7.94 12.57
N TYR A 17 -4.57 -8.09 13.52
CA TYR A 17 -5.91 -8.59 13.24
C TYR A 17 -6.62 -7.76 12.16
N GLY A 18 -7.11 -8.44 11.12
CA GLY A 18 -7.84 -7.82 10.01
C GLY A 18 -6.97 -7.44 8.81
N VAL A 19 -5.64 -7.44 8.94
CA VAL A 19 -4.74 -7.31 7.78
C VAL A 19 -4.78 -8.61 6.98
N ARG A 20 -5.13 -8.49 5.70
CA ARG A 20 -5.18 -9.64 4.78
C ARG A 20 -3.93 -9.76 3.92
N ASN A 21 -3.38 -8.62 3.54
CA ASN A 21 -2.27 -8.49 2.61
C ASN A 21 -1.40 -7.30 3.01
N SER A 22 -0.11 -7.38 2.74
CA SER A 22 0.82 -6.26 2.92
C SER A 22 1.86 -6.26 1.79
N VAL A 23 2.22 -5.07 1.32
CA VAL A 23 3.20 -4.90 0.23
C VAL A 23 4.09 -3.70 0.51
N ILE A 24 5.37 -3.83 0.18
CA ILE A 24 6.32 -2.74 0.04
C ILE A 24 6.59 -2.58 -1.45
N THR A 25 6.35 -1.37 -1.97
CA THR A 25 6.47 -1.04 -3.39
C THR A 25 7.45 0.09 -3.60
N GLY A 26 8.16 0.07 -4.73
CA GLY A 26 8.89 1.23 -5.21
C GLY A 26 7.93 2.33 -5.68
N LEU A 27 8.42 3.57 -5.75
CA LEU A 27 7.67 4.70 -6.33
C LEU A 27 7.46 4.59 -7.85
N ASP A 28 8.06 3.58 -8.47
CA ASP A 28 7.86 3.18 -9.86
C ASP A 28 6.67 2.20 -10.03
N GLY A 29 6.04 1.77 -8.95
CA GLY A 29 4.92 0.82 -8.97
C GLY A 29 5.35 -0.64 -9.03
N PHE A 30 6.65 -0.95 -8.95
CA PHE A 30 7.13 -2.34 -8.88
C PHE A 30 7.16 -2.84 -7.43
N PRO A 31 6.61 -4.03 -7.15
CA PRO A 31 6.66 -4.62 -5.82
C PRO A 31 8.09 -5.03 -5.46
N ILE A 32 8.50 -4.69 -4.23
CA ILE A 32 9.81 -5.03 -3.67
C ILE A 32 9.68 -6.27 -2.78
N LEU A 33 8.71 -6.27 -1.87
CA LEU A 33 8.41 -7.37 -0.94
C LEU A 33 6.90 -7.40 -0.64
N TRP A 34 6.34 -8.60 -0.42
CA TRP A 34 4.92 -8.75 -0.10
C TRP A 34 4.67 -10.05 0.66
N GLU A 35 3.51 -10.12 1.30
CA GLU A 35 2.99 -11.32 1.94
C GLU A 35 1.49 -11.48 1.59
N ASN A 36 1.07 -12.74 1.44
CA ASN A 36 -0.31 -13.21 1.26
C ASN A 36 -1.08 -12.71 0.01
N SER A 37 -0.55 -11.79 -0.77
CA SER A 37 -1.22 -11.24 -1.97
C SER A 37 -0.83 -11.93 -3.27
N SER A 38 -1.82 -12.43 -4.02
CA SER A 38 -1.68 -12.87 -5.42
C SER A 38 -1.68 -11.72 -6.42
N ASP A 39 -2.33 -10.60 -6.07
CA ASP A 39 -2.54 -9.44 -6.95
C ASP A 39 -1.56 -8.30 -6.66
N VAL A 40 -0.37 -8.64 -6.18
CA VAL A 40 0.64 -7.68 -5.69
C VAL A 40 0.97 -6.59 -6.73
N SER A 41 1.08 -6.95 -8.01
CA SER A 41 1.39 -5.98 -9.07
C SER A 41 0.30 -4.93 -9.24
N LEU A 42 -0.98 -5.33 -9.13
CA LEU A 42 -2.10 -4.40 -9.23
C LEU A 42 -2.15 -3.47 -8.01
N ILE A 43 -1.98 -4.02 -6.81
CA ILE A 43 -1.98 -3.24 -5.57
C ILE A 43 -0.84 -2.22 -5.59
N SER A 44 0.37 -2.63 -5.97
CA SER A 44 1.53 -1.74 -6.09
C SER A 44 1.29 -0.60 -7.08
N ALA A 45 0.87 -0.93 -8.31
CA ALA A 45 0.63 0.07 -9.34
C ALA A 45 -0.49 1.06 -8.94
N ALA A 46 -1.60 0.55 -8.40
CA ALA A 46 -2.71 1.38 -7.94
C ALA A 46 -2.32 2.28 -6.76
N SER A 47 -1.55 1.76 -5.79
CA SER A 47 -1.09 2.52 -4.63
C SER A 47 -0.19 3.68 -5.04
N VAL A 48 0.74 3.46 -5.98
CA VAL A 48 1.63 4.51 -6.49
C VAL A 48 0.86 5.54 -7.32
N ALA A 49 -0.11 5.11 -8.13
CA ALA A 49 -0.96 6.02 -8.88
C ALA A 49 -1.80 6.91 -7.94
N ALA A 50 -2.38 6.32 -6.89
CA ALA A 50 -3.13 7.06 -5.87
C ALA A 50 -2.21 8.05 -5.11
N LEU A 51 -1.00 7.61 -4.75
CA LEU A 51 0.02 8.45 -4.13
C LEU A 51 0.34 9.68 -4.98
N GLY A 52 0.76 9.47 -6.23
CA GLY A 52 1.15 10.56 -7.13
C GLY A 52 0.00 11.54 -7.43
N ALA A 53 -1.22 11.03 -7.64
CA ALA A 53 -2.38 11.87 -7.85
C ALA A 53 -2.72 12.73 -6.62
N THR A 54 -2.64 12.15 -5.43
CA THR A 54 -2.95 12.84 -4.17
C THR A 54 -1.86 13.86 -3.82
N GLU A 55 -0.58 13.54 -4.02
CA GLU A 55 0.53 14.48 -3.81
C GLU A 55 0.40 15.71 -4.71
N GLU A 56 0.13 15.53 -6.00
CA GLU A 56 -0.05 16.67 -6.90
C GLU A 56 -1.30 17.47 -6.52
N MET A 57 -2.40 16.82 -6.12
CA MET A 57 -3.59 17.51 -5.62
C MET A 57 -3.25 18.40 -4.40
N LEU A 58 -2.58 17.86 -3.38
CA LEU A 58 -2.22 18.60 -2.17
C LEU A 58 -1.33 19.80 -2.48
N LYS A 59 -0.35 19.61 -3.36
CA LYS A 59 0.49 20.70 -3.86
C LYS A 59 -0.32 21.81 -4.54
N GLN A 60 -1.35 21.46 -5.31
CA GLN A 60 -2.21 22.44 -6.01
C GLN A 60 -3.14 23.20 -5.05
N VAL A 61 -3.62 22.54 -3.99
CA VAL A 61 -4.48 23.19 -2.98
C VAL A 61 -3.69 23.91 -1.87
N GLY A 62 -2.35 23.84 -1.90
CA GLY A 62 -1.48 24.49 -0.93
C GLY A 62 -1.44 23.78 0.42
N GLU A 63 -1.83 22.52 0.46
CA GLU A 63 -1.76 21.67 1.65
C GLU A 63 -0.38 21.02 1.77
N GLY A 64 0.00 20.64 2.99
CA GLY A 64 1.33 20.11 3.33
C GLY A 64 1.69 18.79 2.62
N LYS A 65 2.79 18.19 3.08
CA LYS A 65 3.25 16.91 2.51
C LYS A 65 2.31 15.77 2.89
N LEU A 66 1.99 14.92 1.93
CA LEU A 66 1.25 13.69 2.17
C LEU A 66 2.07 12.70 3.02
N GLU A 67 1.48 12.24 4.12
CA GLU A 67 2.09 11.22 4.97
C GLU A 67 1.46 9.84 4.79
N ASN A 68 0.13 9.77 4.66
CA ASN A 68 -0.63 8.53 4.54
C ASN A 68 -1.87 8.70 3.65
N ILE A 69 -2.24 7.64 2.93
CA ILE A 69 -3.51 7.53 2.20
C ILE A 69 -4.30 6.37 2.81
N LEU A 70 -5.58 6.61 3.12
CA LEU A 70 -6.55 5.57 3.46
C LEU A 70 -7.61 5.54 2.35
N VAL A 71 -7.84 4.36 1.78
CA VAL A 71 -8.90 4.12 0.79
C VAL A 71 -9.89 3.14 1.40
N GLU A 72 -11.16 3.54 1.44
CA GLU A 72 -12.26 2.71 1.89
C GLU A 72 -13.04 2.19 0.68
N SER A 73 -13.36 0.90 0.69
CA SER A 73 -14.21 0.28 -0.31
C SER A 73 -15.47 -0.25 0.35
N ASP A 74 -16.63 -0.03 -0.27
CA ASP A 74 -17.86 -0.70 0.14
C ASP A 74 -17.70 -2.22 -0.02
N SER A 75 -17.76 -2.97 1.08
CA SER A 75 -17.62 -4.41 1.05
C SER A 75 -18.78 -5.07 0.29
N ARG A 76 -18.50 -5.66 -0.89
CA ARG A 76 -19.34 -6.71 -1.48
C ARG A 76 -18.52 -7.97 -1.76
N GLN A 77 -18.37 -8.83 -0.76
CA GLN A 77 -19.03 -10.15 -0.70
C GLN A 77 -18.57 -10.94 0.53
N GLU A 78 -19.52 -11.14 1.45
CA GLU A 78 -19.70 -12.45 2.08
C GLU A 78 -20.09 -13.45 0.97
N ASN A 79 -19.56 -14.68 1.08
CA ASN A 79 -19.79 -15.87 0.24
C ASN A 79 -18.91 -16.03 -1.01
N ALA A 80 -17.81 -16.75 -0.82
CA ALA A 80 -17.32 -17.77 -1.74
C ALA A 80 -17.08 -19.07 -0.94
#